data_AF-F2I0A5-F1
#
_entry.id   AF-F2I0A5-F1
#
_cell.length_a   1.000
_cell.length_b   1.000
_cell.length_c   1.000
_cell.angle_alpha   90.00
_cell.angle_beta   90.00
_cell.angle_gamma   90.00
#
_symmetry.space_group_name_H-M   'P 1'
#
loop_
_entity.id
_entity.type
_entity.pdbx_description
1 polymer ?
#
loop_
_entity_poly.entity_id
_entity_poly.type
_entity_poly.pdbx_seq_one_letter_code
_entity_poly.pdbx_strand_id
1 'polypeptide(L)'
;MLTSIYIKNKDKSKLIQATTKVTFNRLEKRDIDLYLKTKEWENKAGAYAIQGYADRFVKTINGSYSNIVGLSLNQAFNLLKTVNLV
;
A
#
# COMPACT_ATOMS: atom_id res chain seq x y z
N MET A 1 -1.36 -6.44 2.52
CA MET A 1 -1.51 -5.03 2.91
C MET A 1 -2.98 -4.70 3.03
N LEU A 2 -3.35 -4.05 4.14
CA LEU A 2 -4.71 -3.58 4.41
C LEU A 2 -4.64 -2.08 4.62
N THR A 3 -5.48 -1.33 3.93
CA THR A 3 -5.60 0.12 4.11
C THR A 3 -7.06 0.45 4.27
N SER A 4 -7.38 1.21 5.31
CA SER A 4 -8.74 1.67 5.60
C SER A 4 -8.85 3.15 5.29
N ILE A 5 -9.94 3.54 4.63
CA ILE A 5 -10.22 4.92 4.24
C ILE A 5 -11.52 5.32 4.94
N TYR A 6 -11.43 6.34 5.79
CA TYR A 6 -12.58 6.94 6.46
C TYR A 6 -12.79 8.36 5.95
N ILE A 7 -14.02 8.66 5.53
CA ILE A 7 -14.42 10.01 5.08
C ILE A 7 -15.68 10.40 5.83
N LYS A 8 -15.70 11.63 6.33
CA LYS A 8 -16.84 12.22 7.04
C LYS A 8 -17.07 13.65 6.56
N ASN A 9 -18.32 13.99 6.28
CA ASN A 9 -18.80 15.37 6.16
C ASN A 9 -19.83 15.64 7.28
N LYS A 10 -20.55 16.77 7.22
CA LYS A 10 -21.54 17.13 8.27
C LYS A 10 -22.68 16.12 8.38
N ASP A 11 -23.08 15.50 7.27
CA ASP A 11 -24.32 14.71 7.16
C ASP A 11 -24.07 13.21 7.07
N LYS A 12 -22.87 12.79 6.65
CA LYS A 12 -22.53 11.42 6.28
C LYS A 12 -21.13 11.06 6.74
N SER A 13 -20.94 9.79 7.09
CA SER A 13 -19.62 9.18 7.20
C SER A 13 -19.61 7.82 6.53
N LYS A 14 -18.46 7.45 5.98
CA LYS A 14 -18.23 6.17 5.31
C LYS A 14 -16.83 5.65 5.62
N LEU A 15 -16.74 4.34 5.77
CA LEU A 15 -15.50 3.58 5.95
C LEU A 15 -15.45 2.51 4.88
N ILE A 16 -14.30 2.35 4.24
CA ILE A 16 -14.02 1.20 3.37
C ILE A 16 -12.63 0.66 3.70
N GLN A 17 -12.47 -0.66 3.56
CA GLN A 17 -11.19 -1.32 3.70
C GLN A 17 -10.77 -1.94 2.36
N ALA A 18 -9.51 -1.79 2.03
CA ALA A 18 -8.88 -2.24 0.81
C ALA A 18 -7.82 -3.29 1.13
N THR A 19 -7.91 -4.46 0.50
CA THR A 19 -6.95 -5.55 0.68
C THR A 19 -6.12 -5.71 -0.58
N THR A 20 -4.81 -5.87 -0.41
CA THR A 20 -3.90 -6.21 -1.51
C THR A 20 -2.92 -7.25 -1.05
N LYS A 21 -2.84 -8.37 -1.79
CA LYS A 21 -1.87 -9.43 -1.56
C LYS A 21 -0.63 -9.14 -2.39
N VAL A 22 0.51 -9.08 -1.70
CA VAL A 22 1.83 -8.91 -2.33
C VAL A 22 2.59 -10.20 -2.10
N THR A 23 3.05 -10.83 -3.17
CA THR A 23 3.87 -12.02 -3.10
C THR A 23 5.31 -11.63 -3.43
N PHE A 24 6.22 -11.94 -2.52
CA PHE A 24 7.65 -11.72 -2.71
C PHE A 24 8.30 -12.94 -3.35
N ASN A 25 9.38 -12.72 -4.08
CA ASN A 25 10.34 -13.76 -4.43
C ASN A 25 10.99 -14.31 -3.15
N ARG A 26 11.51 -15.54 -3.23
CA ARG A 26 12.39 -16.05 -2.18
C ARG A 26 13.66 -15.22 -2.19
N LEU A 27 13.98 -14.60 -1.07
CA LEU A 27 15.18 -13.76 -0.95
C LEU A 27 16.34 -14.58 -0.42
N GLU A 28 17.50 -14.39 -1.04
CA GLU A 28 18.75 -14.88 -0.48
C GLU A 28 19.34 -13.88 0.51
N LYS A 29 20.26 -14.34 1.35
CA LYS A 29 20.94 -13.47 2.32
C LYS A 29 21.60 -12.26 1.65
N ARG A 30 22.19 -12.47 0.47
CA ARG A 30 22.84 -11.41 -0.32
C ARG A 30 21.85 -10.31 -0.73
N ASP A 31 20.62 -10.67 -1.11
CA ASP A 31 19.58 -9.70 -1.50
C ASP A 31 19.19 -8.83 -0.30
N ILE A 32 19.01 -9.47 0.85
CA ILE A 32 18.68 -8.81 2.11
C ILE A 32 19.82 -7.87 2.52
N ASP A 33 21.07 -8.32 2.49
CA ASP A 33 22.24 -7.50 2.86
C ASP A 33 22.41 -6.28 1.94
N LEU A 34 22.16 -6.44 0.64
CA LEU A 34 22.18 -5.32 -0.31
C LEU A 34 21.05 -4.33 -0.04
N TYR A 35 19.86 -4.83 0.27
CA TYR A 35 18.72 -3.98 0.56
C TYR A 35 18.87 -3.22 1.89
N LEU A 36 19.40 -3.86 2.94
CA LEU A 36 19.64 -3.18 4.22
C LEU A 36 20.60 -1.99 4.09
N LYS A 37 21.56 -2.06 3.16
CA LYS A 37 22.50 -0.95 2.87
C LYS A 37 21.82 0.27 2.26
N THR A 38 20.66 0.12 1.61
CA THR A 38 19.93 1.28 1.04
C THR A 38 19.26 2.13 2.11
N LYS A 39 19.06 1.57 3.32
CA LYS A 39 18.28 2.17 4.42
C LYS A 39 16.81 2.48 4.06
N GLU A 40 16.34 2.04 2.90
CA GLU A 40 14.96 2.28 2.45
C GLU A 40 13.91 1.65 3.36
N TRP A 41 14.30 0.59 4.07
CA TRP A 41 13.48 -0.12 5.05
C TRP A 41 13.19 0.71 6.30
N GLU A 42 13.99 1.74 6.58
CA GLU A 42 13.81 2.58 7.76
C GLU A 42 12.44 3.29 7.70
N ASN A 43 11.72 3.26 8.82
CA ASN A 43 10.37 3.84 8.95
C ASN A 43 9.32 3.25 7.99
N LYS A 44 9.52 2.04 7.46
CA LYS A 44 8.54 1.32 6.64
C LYS A 44 7.95 0.15 7.39
N ALA A 45 6.62 0.09 7.43
CA ALA A 45 5.92 -1.08 7.96
C ALA A 45 6.26 -2.32 7.12
N GLY A 46 6.68 -3.42 7.78
CA GLY A 46 7.14 -4.62 7.08
C GLY A 46 8.53 -4.50 6.44
N ALA A 47 9.28 -3.43 6.78
CA ALA A 47 10.65 -3.19 6.33
C ALA A 47 10.82 -3.08 4.80
N TYR A 48 9.77 -2.73 4.04
CA TYR A 48 9.87 -2.54 2.59
C TYR A 48 9.09 -1.34 2.06
N ALA A 49 9.58 -0.73 0.98
CA ALA A 49 8.83 0.27 0.22
C ALA A 49 8.69 -0.16 -1.25
N ILE A 50 7.47 -0.42 -1.70
CA ILE A 50 7.21 -0.86 -3.08
C ILE A 50 7.51 0.20 -4.16
N GLN A 51 7.76 1.44 -3.75
CA GLN A 51 8.12 2.53 -4.67
C GLN A 51 9.64 2.65 -4.87
N GLY A 52 10.44 1.83 -4.19
CA GLY A 52 11.90 1.90 -4.22
C GLY A 52 12.55 0.57 -4.60
N TYR A 53 13.75 0.35 -4.09
CA TYR A 53 14.57 -0.83 -4.33
C TYR A 53 13.84 -2.13 -4.05
N ALA A 54 12.93 -2.15 -3.07
CA ALA A 54 12.22 -3.38 -2.71
C ALA A 54 11.24 -3.88 -3.79
N ASP A 55 10.85 -3.06 -4.77
CA ASP A 55 9.95 -3.48 -5.86
C ASP A 55 10.51 -4.67 -6.65
N ARG A 56 11.84 -4.76 -6.80
CA ARG A 56 12.52 -5.88 -7.47
C ARG A 56 12.26 -7.24 -6.83
N PHE A 57 11.86 -7.24 -5.55
CA PHE A 57 11.56 -8.44 -4.79
C PHE A 57 10.10 -8.88 -4.94
N VAL A 58 9.24 -8.04 -5.51
CA VAL A 58 7.81 -8.34 -5.68
C VAL A 58 7.62 -9.23 -6.91
N LYS A 59 7.08 -10.42 -6.68
CA LYS A 59 6.73 -11.39 -7.72
C LYS A 59 5.39 -11.07 -8.34
N THR A 60 4.37 -10.84 -7.52
CA THR A 60 3.01 -10.51 -7.97
C THR A 60 2.30 -9.60 -6.98
N ILE A 61 1.40 -8.79 -7.53
CA ILE A 61 0.44 -7.98 -6.79
C ILE A 61 -0.95 -8.44 -7.20
N ASN A 62 -1.80 -8.78 -6.22
CA ASN A 62 -3.21 -9.03 -6.44
C ASN A 62 -4.01 -8.04 -5.58
N GLY A 63 -4.57 -7.02 -6.23
CA GLY A 63 -5.22 -5.87 -5.61
C GLY A 63 -4.74 -4.57 -6.25
N SER A 64 -4.62 -3.51 -5.46
CA SER A 64 -4.27 -2.17 -5.95
C SER A 64 -2.85 -1.78 -5.54
N TYR A 65 -2.04 -1.33 -6.50
CA TYR A 65 -0.71 -0.78 -6.21
C TYR A 65 -0.80 0.46 -5.30
N SER A 66 -1.73 1.38 -5.59
CA SER A 66 -1.89 2.59 -4.79
C SER A 66 -2.30 2.26 -3.33
N ASN A 67 -3.02 1.15 -3.14
CA ASN A 67 -3.35 0.64 -1.81
C ASN A 67 -2.10 0.25 -1.01
N ILE A 68 -1.09 -0.33 -1.68
CA ILE A 68 0.20 -0.66 -1.06
C ILE A 68 0.99 0.60 -0.72
N VAL A 69 0.89 1.63 -1.56
CA VAL A 69 1.53 2.93 -1.30
C VAL A 69 0.92 3.65 -0.09
N GLY A 70 -0.33 3.34 0.26
CA GLY A 70 -1.00 3.83 1.47
C GLY A 70 -2.35 4.48 1.23
N LEU A 71 -2.84 4.56 -0.02
CA LEU A 71 -4.19 5.04 -0.31
C LEU A 71 -4.76 4.33 -1.54
N SER A 72 -5.82 3.53 -1.35
CA SER A 72 -6.52 2.89 -2.46
C SER A 72 -7.32 3.94 -3.27
N LEU A 73 -6.70 4.56 -4.27
CA LEU A 73 -7.19 5.75 -4.95
C LEU A 73 -8.55 5.54 -5.61
N ASN A 74 -8.73 4.40 -6.30
CA ASN A 74 -10.01 4.08 -6.92
C ASN A 74 -11.14 4.00 -5.87
N GLN A 75 -10.89 3.32 -4.75
CA GLN A 75 -11.87 3.22 -3.67
C GLN A 75 -12.07 4.56 -2.96
N ALA A 76 -11.02 5.33 -2.72
CA ALA A 76 -11.10 6.67 -2.14
C ALA A 76 -11.95 7.61 -2.99
N PHE A 77 -11.70 7.64 -4.30
CA PHE A 77 -12.43 8.49 -5.24
C PHE A 77 -13.90 8.10 -5.34
N ASN A 78 -14.18 6.80 -5.40
CA ASN A 78 -15.56 6.31 -5.35
C ASN A 78 -16.25 6.67 -4.02
N LEU A 79 -15.54 6.59 -2.89
CA LEU A 79 -16.06 6.98 -1.59
C LEU A 79 -16.41 8.48 -1.53
N LEU A 80 -15.55 9.35 -2.07
CA LEU A 80 -15.78 10.79 -2.16
C LEU A 80 -17.08 11.13 -2.91
N LYS A 81 -17.37 10.43 -4.02
CA LYS A 81 -18.64 10.58 -4.75
C LYS A 81 -19.86 10.24 -3.88
N THR A 82 -19.77 9.20 -3.03
CA THR A 82 -20.90 8.80 -2.17
C THR A 82 -21.25 9.81 -1.08
N VAL A 83 -20.30 10.69 -0.74
CA VAL A 83 -20.47 11.77 0.24
C VAL A 83 -20.53 13.15 -0.42
N ASN A 84 -20.67 13.21 -1.74
CA ASN A 84 -20.84 14.45 -2.52
C ASN A 84 -19.70 15.46 -2.30
N LEU A 85 -18.45 14.99 -2.16
CA LEU A 85 -17.27 15.85 -2.03
C LEU A 85 -16.53 16.09 -3.36
N VAL A 86 -16.90 15.36 -4.41
CA VAL A 86 -16.43 15.48 -5.80
C VAL A 86 -17.55 15.11 -6.77
#